data_AF-A0A653DR87-F1
#
_entry.id   AF-A0A653DR87-F1
#
_cell.length_a   1.000
_cell.length_b   1.000
_cell.length_c   1.000
_cell.angle_alpha   90.00
_cell.angle_beta   90.00
_cell.angle_gamma   90.00
#
_symmetry.space_group_name_H-M   'P 1'
#
loop_
_entity.id
_entity.type
_entity.pdbx_description
1 polymer ?
#
loop_
_entity_poly.entity_id
_entity_poly.type
_entity_poly.pdbx_seq_one_letter_code
_entity_poly.pdbx_strand_id
1 'polypeptide(L)'
;MASEGEITNLNGHNILKRQWGRLISCLPQLNSVDLVHPTLTLGRSDECDLVIYKSKFLPNQLLFISKKHFMIEQDPDDAAITYITDLSKNGTYLNDCLIGRNKRVILQSNDCIAIGEKLKVYIFKSMNYIANENYLPEAYRNKYELTHFLGKGACGEVRLAYDKYTCKKYAMKKITKGRDTTSQMHNINHPNRIYMEISILWNLTRICKRRRVEQKTV
;
A
#
# COMPACT_ATOMS: atom_id res chain seq x y z
N MET A 1 -6.99 -7.36 34.79
CA MET A 1 -7.25 -8.59 34.00
C MET A 1 -8.47 -8.30 33.14
N ALA A 2 -8.25 -7.83 31.92
CA ALA A 2 -9.33 -7.55 30.98
C ALA A 2 -9.42 -8.74 30.03
N SER A 3 -10.59 -9.35 29.99
CA SER A 3 -10.94 -10.49 29.15
C SER A 3 -10.86 -10.11 27.67
N GLU A 4 -10.02 -10.80 26.91
CA GLU A 4 -10.02 -10.75 25.45
C GLU A 4 -11.33 -11.33 24.93
N GLY A 5 -12.07 -10.55 24.15
CA GLY A 5 -13.33 -11.00 23.54
C GLY A 5 -13.05 -12.02 22.43
N GLU A 6 -13.29 -13.29 22.72
CA GLU A 6 -13.35 -14.37 21.74
C GLU A 6 -14.59 -14.19 20.86
N ILE A 7 -14.40 -14.14 19.53
CA ILE A 7 -15.49 -14.19 18.55
C ILE A 7 -15.38 -15.54 17.83
N THR A 8 -16.32 -16.43 18.11
CA THR A 8 -16.41 -17.76 17.50
C THR A 8 -17.32 -17.69 16.26
N ASN A 9 -16.89 -18.32 15.16
CA ASN A 9 -17.79 -18.62 14.04
C ASN A 9 -18.70 -19.81 14.40
N LEU A 10 -19.79 -20.00 13.65
CA LEU A 10 -20.79 -21.07 13.78
C LEU A 10 -20.22 -22.51 13.84
N ASN A 11 -18.93 -22.70 13.52
CA ASN A 11 -18.23 -23.99 13.50
C ASN A 11 -17.21 -24.16 14.65
N GLY A 12 -17.20 -23.31 15.68
CA GLY A 12 -16.43 -23.54 16.91
C GLY A 12 -14.89 -23.49 16.78
N HIS A 13 -14.35 -23.04 15.64
CA HIS A 13 -12.92 -22.80 15.50
C HIS A 13 -12.54 -21.40 15.99
N ASN A 14 -11.62 -21.33 16.96
CA ASN A 14 -10.94 -20.11 17.36
C ASN A 14 -10.23 -19.49 16.15
N ILE A 15 -10.74 -18.37 15.64
CA ILE A 15 -10.02 -17.57 14.67
C ILE A 15 -8.96 -16.80 15.44
N LEU A 16 -7.79 -17.40 15.64
CA LEU A 16 -6.60 -16.64 16.04
C LEU A 16 -6.44 -15.51 15.01
N LYS A 17 -6.69 -14.26 15.41
CA LYS A 17 -6.47 -13.10 14.54
C LYS A 17 -4.99 -13.11 14.17
N ARG A 18 -4.71 -13.46 12.92
CA ARG A 18 -3.35 -13.56 12.40
C ARG A 18 -2.77 -12.14 12.32
N GLN A 19 -1.59 -11.96 12.91
CA GLN A 19 -0.79 -10.75 12.71
C GLN A 19 -0.56 -10.54 11.21
N TRP A 20 -0.99 -9.40 10.70
CA TRP A 20 -0.88 -9.04 9.28
C TRP A 20 0.21 -7.99 9.01
N GLY A 21 0.68 -7.30 10.05
CA GLY A 21 1.79 -6.36 9.96
C GLY A 21 2.49 -6.14 11.30
N ARG A 22 3.59 -5.40 11.26
CA ARG A 22 4.33 -4.97 12.46
C ARG A 22 4.84 -3.55 12.27
N LEU A 23 4.67 -2.71 13.29
CA LEU A 23 5.34 -1.43 13.40
C LEU A 23 6.61 -1.62 14.23
N ILE A 24 7.78 -1.46 13.61
CA ILE A 24 9.08 -1.52 14.28
C ILE A 24 9.40 -0.12 14.77
N SER A 25 9.54 0.04 16.08
CA SER A 25 9.86 1.35 16.68
C SER A 25 11.23 1.86 16.24
N CYS A 26 11.29 3.14 15.86
CA CYS A 26 12.54 3.86 15.61
C CYS A 26 13.03 4.63 16.85
N LEU A 27 12.23 4.66 17.92
CA LEU A 27 12.46 5.50 19.09
C LEU A 27 12.46 4.65 20.37
N PRO A 28 13.41 4.84 21.30
CA PRO A 28 13.43 4.09 22.55
C PRO A 28 12.20 4.37 23.44
N GLN A 29 11.52 5.49 23.23
CA GLN A 29 10.27 5.86 23.92
C GLN A 29 9.07 5.00 23.51
N LEU A 30 9.14 4.38 22.33
CA LEU A 30 8.04 3.66 21.70
C LEU A 30 8.35 2.16 21.64
N ASN A 31 7.33 1.35 21.85
CA ASN A 31 7.41 -0.09 21.65
C ASN A 31 7.06 -0.43 20.21
N SER A 32 7.66 -1.50 19.70
CA SER A 32 7.19 -2.13 18.47
C SER A 32 5.83 -2.77 18.70
N VAL A 33 4.95 -2.74 17.70
CA VAL A 33 3.54 -3.16 17.84
C VAL A 33 3.16 -4.11 16.71
N ASP A 34 2.52 -5.21 17.08
CA ASP A 34 1.95 -6.16 16.13
C ASP A 34 0.55 -5.71 15.71
N LEU A 35 0.32 -5.69 14.40
CA LEU A 35 -0.95 -5.29 13.82
C LEU A 35 -1.82 -6.53 13.64
N VAL A 36 -2.81 -6.63 14.53
CA VAL A 36 -3.76 -7.75 14.64
C VAL A 36 -5.19 -7.30 14.33
N HIS A 37 -5.54 -6.07 14.72
CA HIS A 37 -6.82 -5.45 14.40
C HIS A 37 -6.76 -4.78 13.02
N PRO A 38 -7.89 -4.65 12.29
CA PRO A 38 -7.90 -4.03 10.96
C PRO A 38 -7.48 -2.56 10.96
N THR A 39 -7.66 -1.87 12.08
CA THR A 39 -7.36 -0.45 12.25
C THR A 39 -6.47 -0.23 13.47
N LEU A 40 -5.60 0.77 13.39
CA LEU A 40 -4.77 1.24 14.50
C LEU A 40 -4.63 2.77 14.41
N THR A 41 -4.98 3.46 15.49
CA THR A 41 -4.83 4.91 15.63
C THR A 41 -3.69 5.26 16.57
N LEU A 42 -2.91 6.27 16.22
CA LEU A 42 -1.84 6.79 17.07
C LEU A 42 -2.06 8.26 17.37
N GLY A 43 -1.85 8.68 18.62
CA GLY A 43 -1.87 10.10 18.99
C GLY A 43 -1.75 10.34 20.49
N ARG A 44 -1.96 11.59 20.93
CA ARG A 44 -1.90 11.97 22.36
C ARG A 44 -3.17 11.67 23.15
N SER A 45 -4.29 11.41 22.48
CA SER A 45 -5.55 11.08 23.14
C SER A 45 -5.50 9.67 23.70
N ASP A 46 -6.13 9.47 24.84
CA ASP A 46 -6.52 8.17 25.42
C ASP A 46 -7.48 7.36 24.55
N GLU A 47 -8.23 8.03 23.67
CA GLU A 47 -9.06 7.38 22.63
C GLU A 47 -8.26 6.67 21.52
N CYS A 48 -6.94 6.84 21.45
CA CYS A 48 -6.11 6.18 20.45
C CYS A 48 -5.68 4.79 20.90
N ASP A 49 -5.52 3.87 19.94
CA ASP A 49 -4.99 2.53 20.21
C ASP A 49 -3.53 2.59 20.70
N LEU A 50 -2.72 3.45 20.07
CA LEU A 50 -1.37 3.80 20.52
C LEU A 50 -1.31 5.22 21.05
N VAL A 51 -1.34 5.31 22.37
CA VAL A 51 -1.25 6.58 23.09
C VAL A 51 0.21 7.01 23.27
N ILE A 52 0.55 8.20 22.77
CA ILE A 52 1.82 8.86 23.07
C ILE A 52 1.69 9.63 24.39
N TYR A 53 2.26 9.04 25.43
CA TYR A 53 2.28 9.62 26.77
C TYR A 53 3.27 10.77 26.88
N LYS A 54 2.81 11.86 27.50
CA LYS A 54 3.62 13.06 27.74
C LYS A 54 4.89 12.78 28.55
N SER A 55 4.85 11.80 29.44
CA SER A 55 6.00 11.44 30.30
C SER A 55 7.17 10.84 29.54
N LYS A 56 6.93 10.30 28.33
CA LYS A 56 7.98 9.64 27.54
C LYS A 56 8.68 10.56 26.56
N PHE A 57 8.10 11.71 26.23
CA PHE A 57 8.60 12.62 25.20
C PHE A 57 8.90 14.00 25.76
N LEU A 58 9.87 14.68 25.16
CA LEU A 58 10.19 16.04 25.55
C LEU A 58 9.02 16.99 25.18
N PRO A 59 8.77 18.06 25.96
CA PRO A 59 7.67 18.99 25.70
C PRO A 59 7.67 19.56 24.28
N ASN A 60 8.85 19.88 23.74
CA ASN A 60 9.01 20.39 22.38
C ASN A 60 8.61 19.38 21.30
N GLN A 61 8.84 18.07 21.51
CA GLN A 61 8.41 17.02 20.58
C GLN A 61 6.89 16.82 20.62
N LEU A 62 6.30 16.88 21.82
CA LEU A 62 4.85 16.70 22.03
C LEU A 62 4.00 17.77 21.33
N LEU A 63 4.54 18.98 21.12
CA LEU A 63 3.86 20.06 20.38
C LEU A 63 3.55 19.66 18.94
N PHE A 64 4.37 18.79 18.34
CA PHE A 64 4.16 18.33 16.97
C PHE A 64 3.09 17.24 16.86
N ILE A 65 2.79 16.55 17.97
CA ILE A 65 1.91 15.39 17.97
C ILE A 65 0.44 15.82 18.17
N SER A 66 -0.48 15.39 17.32
CA SER A 66 -1.92 15.69 17.46
C SER A 66 -2.63 14.72 18.42
N LYS A 67 -3.86 15.05 18.85
CA LYS A 67 -4.67 14.16 19.70
C LYS A 67 -4.90 12.79 19.03
N LYS A 68 -5.35 12.83 17.78
CA LYS A 68 -5.27 11.72 16.81
C LYS A 68 -4.33 12.18 15.70
N HIS A 69 -3.24 11.46 15.48
CA HIS A 69 -2.15 11.88 14.60
C HIS A 69 -2.24 11.22 13.24
N PHE A 70 -2.26 9.89 13.22
CA PHE A 70 -2.50 9.12 12.02
C PHE A 70 -3.31 7.87 12.37
N MET A 71 -3.86 7.26 11.33
CA MET A 71 -4.55 5.99 11.39
C MET A 71 -3.96 5.06 10.33
N ILE A 72 -3.71 3.82 10.71
CA ILE A 72 -3.35 2.74 9.79
C ILE A 72 -4.57 1.83 9.69
N GLU A 73 -4.94 1.44 8.47
CA GLU A 73 -6.09 0.58 8.22
C GLU A 73 -5.79 -0.42 7.10
N GLN A 74 -6.23 -1.67 7.23
CA GLN A 74 -6.30 -2.59 6.10
C GLN A 74 -7.48 -2.22 5.20
N ASP A 75 -7.32 -2.39 3.89
CA ASP A 75 -8.45 -2.27 2.97
C ASP A 75 -9.48 -3.39 3.27
N PRO A 76 -10.77 -3.04 3.41
CA PRO A 76 -11.81 -4.01 3.75
C PRO A 76 -12.09 -5.02 2.63
N ASP A 77 -11.79 -4.66 1.38
CA ASP A 77 -11.97 -5.51 0.20
C ASP A 77 -10.68 -6.29 -0.16
N ASP A 78 -9.51 -5.80 0.23
CA ASP A 78 -8.19 -6.35 -0.12
C ASP A 78 -7.22 -6.29 1.08
N ALA A 79 -7.19 -7.35 1.89
CA ALA A 79 -6.34 -7.43 3.10
C ALA A 79 -4.82 -7.35 2.82
N ALA A 80 -4.39 -7.41 1.55
CA ALA A 80 -2.99 -7.17 1.19
C ALA A 80 -2.65 -5.67 1.15
N ILE A 81 -3.64 -4.79 1.00
CA ILE A 81 -3.46 -3.34 1.02
C ILE A 81 -3.59 -2.81 2.45
N THR A 82 -2.60 -2.01 2.82
CA THR A 82 -2.61 -1.23 4.06
C THR A 82 -2.54 0.25 3.68
N TYR A 83 -3.38 1.06 4.30
CA TYR A 83 -3.38 2.51 4.17
C TYR A 83 -2.85 3.16 5.44
N ILE A 84 -2.22 4.32 5.26
CA ILE A 84 -1.97 5.27 6.33
C ILE A 84 -2.65 6.60 5.99
N THR A 85 -3.44 7.11 6.93
CA THR A 85 -4.19 8.35 6.82
C THR A 85 -3.64 9.36 7.81
N ASP A 86 -3.25 10.55 7.33
CA ASP A 86 -2.80 11.65 8.18
C ASP A 86 -4.01 12.39 8.77
N LEU A 87 -4.11 12.42 10.09
CA LEU A 87 -5.17 13.13 10.83
C LEU A 87 -4.64 14.38 11.55
N SER A 88 -3.34 14.65 11.39
CA SER A 88 -2.61 15.59 12.23
C SER A 88 -2.70 17.03 11.75
N LYS A 89 -2.35 17.96 12.66
CA LYS A 89 -2.14 19.38 12.34
C LYS A 89 -0.77 19.66 11.73
N ASN A 90 0.28 18.97 12.19
CA ASN A 90 1.68 19.26 11.83
C ASN A 90 2.27 18.29 10.81
N GLY A 91 1.46 17.39 10.27
CA GLY A 91 1.81 16.48 9.19
C GLY A 91 2.31 15.11 9.65
N THR A 92 1.82 14.09 8.97
CA THR A 92 2.40 12.74 8.95
C THR A 92 3.20 12.59 7.66
N TYR A 93 4.42 12.07 7.78
CA TYR A 93 5.35 11.92 6.69
C TYR A 93 5.61 10.43 6.45
N LEU A 94 5.65 10.04 5.18
CA LEU A 94 6.00 8.70 4.74
C LEU A 94 7.23 8.80 3.85
N ASN A 95 8.33 8.15 4.24
CA ASN A 95 9.63 8.25 3.55
C ASN A 95 10.02 9.71 3.27
N ASP A 96 9.98 10.54 4.31
CA ASP A 96 10.30 11.98 4.27
C ASP A 96 9.36 12.82 3.37
N CYS A 97 8.28 12.25 2.82
CA CYS A 97 7.26 12.95 2.04
C CYS A 97 5.99 13.20 2.86
N LEU A 98 5.48 14.44 2.89
CA LEU A 98 4.23 14.78 3.58
C LEU A 98 3.03 14.08 2.91
N ILE A 99 2.25 13.34 3.70
CA ILE A 99 0.97 12.75 3.23
C ILE A 99 -0.07 13.87 3.07
N GLY A 100 -0.23 14.69 4.12
CA GLY A 100 -1.15 15.81 4.17
C GLY A 100 -2.47 15.48 4.85
N ARG A 101 -2.98 16.42 5.64
CA ARG A 101 -4.15 16.22 6.49
C ARG A 101 -5.38 15.69 5.73
N ASN A 102 -6.01 14.68 6.30
CA ASN A 102 -7.14 13.90 5.79
C ASN A 102 -6.88 13.21 4.45
N LYS A 103 -5.63 13.13 4.01
CA LYS A 103 -5.24 12.31 2.87
C LYS A 103 -4.71 10.98 3.37
N ARG A 104 -4.82 9.99 2.50
CA ARG A 104 -4.30 8.64 2.72
C ARG A 104 -3.44 8.21 1.56
N VAL A 105 -2.48 7.35 1.86
CA VAL A 105 -1.58 6.72 0.90
C VAL A 105 -1.42 5.23 1.25
N ILE A 106 -0.92 4.44 0.31
CA ILE A 106 -0.62 3.03 0.57
C ILE A 106 0.65 2.93 1.41
N LEU A 107 0.58 2.19 2.50
CA LEU A 107 1.67 1.90 3.41
C LEU A 107 2.30 0.55 3.02
N GLN A 108 3.57 0.57 2.65
CA GLN A 108 4.30 -0.60 2.19
C GLN A 108 5.32 -1.10 3.19
N SER A 109 5.66 -2.38 3.07
CA SER A 109 6.74 -2.96 3.86
C SER A 109 8.04 -2.16 3.67
N ASN A 110 8.67 -1.83 4.80
CA ASN A 110 9.84 -0.98 4.98
C ASN A 110 9.62 0.54 4.91
N ASP A 111 8.40 1.02 4.71
CA ASP A 111 8.13 2.45 4.75
C ASP A 111 8.39 3.02 6.15
N CYS A 112 9.07 4.17 6.17
CA CYS A 112 9.36 4.92 7.38
C CYS A 112 8.28 5.98 7.61
N ILE A 113 7.64 5.93 8.78
CA ILE A 113 6.61 6.86 9.22
C ILE A 113 7.26 7.87 10.16
N ALA A 114 7.05 9.15 9.89
CA ALA A 114 7.53 10.25 10.72
C ALA A 114 6.42 11.24 11.09
N ILE A 115 6.57 11.87 12.25
CA ILE A 115 5.70 12.92 12.77
C ILE A 115 6.43 14.26 12.64
N GLY A 116 5.78 15.24 12.00
CA GLY A 116 6.29 16.62 11.90
C GLY A 116 7.71 16.70 11.34
N GLU A 117 7.92 16.16 10.12
CA GLU A 117 9.14 16.10 9.28
C GLU A 117 10.43 15.55 9.93
N LYS A 118 10.50 15.49 11.25
CA LYS A 118 11.74 15.34 12.02
C LYS A 118 11.75 14.08 12.88
N LEU A 119 10.58 13.61 13.32
CA LEU A 119 10.48 12.53 14.29
C LEU A 119 10.09 11.22 13.61
N LYS A 120 11.07 10.46 13.13
CA LYS A 120 10.88 9.09 12.62
C LYS A 120 10.42 8.20 13.77
N VAL A 121 9.20 7.69 13.71
CA VAL A 121 8.57 6.94 14.82
C VAL A 121 8.54 5.44 14.58
N TYR A 122 8.25 5.02 13.36
CA TYR A 122 8.05 3.61 13.03
C TYR A 122 8.54 3.26 11.62
N ILE A 123 8.97 2.02 11.44
CA ILE A 123 9.06 1.36 10.13
C ILE A 123 7.98 0.30 10.06
N PHE A 124 7.14 0.32 9.02
CA PHE A 124 6.14 -0.71 8.82
C PHE A 124 6.75 -1.96 8.18
N LYS A 125 6.32 -3.15 8.61
CA LYS A 125 6.64 -4.43 7.98
C LYS A 125 5.32 -5.16 7.70
N SER A 126 5.07 -5.46 6.44
CA SER A 126 3.92 -6.27 6.04
C SER A 126 4.23 -7.76 6.23
N MET A 127 3.34 -8.51 6.87
CA MET A 127 3.39 -9.97 6.97
C MET A 127 2.62 -10.66 5.84
N ASN A 128 1.84 -9.89 5.07
CA ASN A 128 1.10 -10.35 3.90
C ASN A 128 1.94 -10.30 2.61
N TYR A 129 3.26 -10.14 2.75
CA TYR A 129 4.17 -10.00 1.63
C TYR A 129 4.29 -11.31 0.84
N ILE A 130 3.46 -11.46 -0.19
CA ILE A 130 3.65 -12.49 -1.21
C ILE A 130 4.70 -11.96 -2.18
N ALA A 131 5.95 -12.31 -1.89
CA ALA A 131 7.12 -11.98 -2.70
C ALA A 131 6.89 -12.35 -4.17
N ASN A 132 6.59 -11.34 -4.97
CA ASN A 132 6.85 -11.36 -6.40
C ASN A 132 7.45 -10.01 -6.77
N GLU A 133 8.53 -9.63 -6.06
CA GLU A 133 9.35 -8.46 -6.38
C GLU A 133 9.58 -8.38 -7.89
N ASN A 134 9.90 -9.51 -8.52
CA ASN A 134 10.22 -9.60 -9.94
C ASN A 134 9.03 -9.51 -10.91
N TYR A 135 7.80 -9.27 -10.44
CA TYR A 135 6.69 -9.07 -11.36
C TYR A 135 6.83 -7.75 -12.12
N LEU A 136 7.21 -6.67 -11.42
CA LEU A 136 7.40 -5.33 -11.98
C LEU A 136 8.89 -4.95 -12.10
N PRO A 137 9.26 -4.21 -13.16
CA PRO A 137 10.49 -3.43 -13.16
C PRO A 137 10.54 -2.45 -11.99
N GLU A 138 11.73 -2.17 -11.48
CA GLU A 138 11.97 -1.31 -10.30
C GLU A 138 11.27 0.06 -10.40
N ALA A 139 11.35 0.69 -11.58
CA ALA A 139 10.72 1.98 -11.85
C ALA A 139 9.19 1.99 -11.57
N TYR A 140 8.50 0.87 -11.78
CA TYR A 140 7.06 0.75 -11.49
C TYR A 140 6.77 0.24 -10.10
N ARG A 141 7.69 -0.54 -9.51
CA ARG A 141 7.57 -0.95 -8.11
C ARG A 141 7.43 0.28 -7.24
N ASN A 142 8.15 1.38 -7.47
CA ASN A 142 8.05 2.56 -6.59
C ASN A 142 6.69 3.29 -6.70
N LYS A 143 6.01 3.22 -7.84
CA LYS A 143 4.74 3.93 -8.07
C LYS A 143 3.49 3.09 -7.79
N TYR A 144 3.55 1.79 -8.09
CA TYR A 144 2.39 0.91 -8.09
C TYR A 144 2.58 -0.28 -7.14
N GLU A 145 1.52 -0.61 -6.40
CA GLU A 145 1.43 -1.83 -5.60
C GLU A 145 0.56 -2.84 -6.34
N LEU A 146 1.04 -4.07 -6.53
CA LEU A 146 0.28 -5.14 -7.18
C LEU A 146 -0.37 -6.04 -6.15
N THR A 147 -1.63 -6.39 -6.39
CA THR A 147 -2.37 -7.29 -5.52
C THR A 147 -2.94 -8.49 -6.30
N HIS A 148 -4.24 -8.68 -6.25
CA HIS A 148 -4.92 -9.88 -6.73
C HIS A 148 -4.75 -10.10 -8.23
N PHE A 149 -4.62 -11.37 -8.61
CA PHE A 149 -4.72 -11.82 -9.99
C PHE A 149 -6.15 -11.62 -10.48
N LEU A 150 -6.31 -10.92 -11.61
CA LEU A 150 -7.60 -10.66 -12.23
C LEU A 150 -7.90 -11.64 -13.37
N GLY A 151 -6.87 -12.18 -14.02
CA GLY A 151 -7.04 -13.14 -15.10
C GLY A 151 -5.80 -13.32 -15.95
N LYS A 152 -5.77 -14.40 -16.73
CA LYS A 152 -4.72 -14.68 -17.72
C LYS A 152 -5.39 -15.01 -19.05
N GLY A 153 -4.97 -14.32 -20.09
CA GLY A 153 -5.41 -14.57 -21.46
C GLY A 153 -4.23 -14.98 -22.34
N ALA A 154 -4.51 -15.14 -23.64
CA ALA A 154 -3.50 -15.53 -24.63
C ALA A 154 -2.29 -14.57 -24.66
N CYS A 155 -2.52 -13.27 -24.44
CA CYS A 155 -1.47 -12.25 -24.47
C CYS A 155 -0.70 -12.09 -23.15
N GLY A 156 -1.16 -12.70 -22.05
CA GLY A 156 -0.49 -12.55 -20.75
C GLY A 156 -1.42 -12.45 -19.54
N GLU A 157 -0.84 -12.01 -18.43
CA GLU A 157 -1.46 -11.99 -17.11
C GLU A 157 -1.90 -10.58 -16.73
N VAL A 158 -3.04 -10.46 -16.05
CA VAL A 158 -3.60 -9.21 -15.54
C VAL A 158 -3.73 -9.28 -14.03
N ARG A 159 -3.23 -8.26 -13.33
CA ARG A 159 -3.37 -8.09 -11.89
C ARG A 159 -3.98 -6.73 -11.54
N LEU A 160 -4.61 -6.65 -10.38
CA LEU A 160 -5.01 -5.38 -9.78
C LEU A 160 -3.75 -4.63 -9.33
N ALA A 161 -3.70 -3.35 -9.66
CA ALA A 161 -2.63 -2.45 -9.28
C ALA A 161 -3.22 -1.21 -8.62
N TYR A 162 -2.56 -0.70 -7.60
CA TYR A 162 -2.89 0.57 -6.99
C TYR A 162 -1.77 1.56 -7.19
N ASP A 163 -2.08 2.79 -7.57
CA ASP A 163 -1.14 3.90 -7.45
C ASP A 163 -0.99 4.26 -5.96
N LYS A 164 0.24 4.22 -5.46
CA LYS A 164 0.51 4.33 -4.01
C LYS A 164 0.20 5.69 -3.41
N TYR A 165 0.32 6.74 -4.22
CA TYR A 165 0.15 8.12 -3.77
C TYR A 165 -1.29 8.60 -3.93
N THR A 166 -1.96 8.19 -5.01
CA THR A 166 -3.35 8.58 -5.29
C THR A 166 -4.37 7.55 -4.81
N CYS A 167 -3.93 6.36 -4.39
CA CYS A 167 -4.75 5.21 -4.01
C CYS A 167 -5.71 4.73 -5.10
N LYS A 168 -5.50 5.12 -6.37
CA LYS A 168 -6.39 4.76 -7.47
C LYS A 168 -6.11 3.34 -7.97
N LYS A 169 -7.19 2.56 -8.17
CA LYS A 169 -7.17 1.19 -8.72
C LYS A 169 -6.98 1.19 -10.24
N TYR A 170 -6.19 0.25 -10.74
CA TYR A 170 -5.89 0.00 -12.15
C TYR A 170 -5.79 -1.50 -12.43
N ALA A 171 -6.00 -1.91 -13.68
CA ALA A 171 -5.67 -3.26 -14.14
C ALA A 171 -4.32 -3.21 -14.87
N MET A 172 -3.34 -4.00 -14.41
CA MET A 172 -2.02 -4.08 -15.01
C MET A 172 -1.83 -5.40 -15.77
N LYS A 173 -1.70 -5.30 -17.09
CA LYS A 173 -1.47 -6.44 -17.99
C LYS A 173 0.03 -6.61 -18.26
N LYS A 174 0.62 -7.72 -17.82
CA LYS A 174 1.98 -8.14 -18.13
C LYS A 174 1.97 -9.01 -19.38
N ILE A 175 2.63 -8.54 -20.44
CA ILE A 175 2.77 -9.22 -21.73
C ILE A 175 4.20 -9.69 -21.88
N THR A 176 4.40 -10.99 -22.07
CA THR A 176 5.72 -11.56 -22.39
C THR A 176 5.97 -11.41 -23.88
N LYS A 177 6.95 -10.59 -24.27
CA LYS A 177 7.30 -10.35 -25.67
C LYS A 177 7.74 -11.66 -26.34
N GLY A 178 7.22 -11.93 -27.54
CA GLY A 178 7.72 -12.94 -28.44
C GLY A 178 9.05 -12.53 -29.09
N ARG A 179 9.69 -13.45 -29.80
CA ARG A 179 10.91 -13.15 -30.57
C ARG A 179 10.59 -12.21 -31.74
N ASP A 180 11.50 -11.27 -32.00
CA ASP A 180 11.39 -10.31 -33.08
C ASP A 180 11.99 -10.90 -34.38
N THR A 181 11.26 -11.85 -34.98
CA THR A 181 11.68 -12.52 -36.20
C THR A 181 10.51 -12.61 -37.18
N THR A 182 10.79 -12.54 -38.48
CA THR A 182 9.78 -12.59 -39.55
C THR A 182 8.88 -13.83 -39.46
N SER A 183 9.44 -14.95 -39.01
CA SER A 183 8.72 -16.21 -38.78
C SER A 183 7.68 -16.17 -37.65
N GLN A 184 7.77 -15.19 -36.74
CA GLN A 184 6.87 -15.01 -35.60
C GLN A 184 5.93 -13.81 -35.78
N MET A 185 5.85 -13.20 -36.97
CA MET A 185 5.00 -12.01 -37.20
C MET A 185 3.50 -12.23 -36.91
N HIS A 186 3.03 -13.48 -36.98
CA HIS A 186 1.65 -13.84 -36.64
C HIS A 186 1.43 -14.11 -35.13
N ASN A 187 2.51 -14.20 -34.35
CA ASN A 187 2.43 -14.33 -32.91
C ASN A 187 1.78 -13.07 -32.31
N ILE A 188 0.73 -13.25 -31.51
CA ILE A 188 0.01 -12.15 -30.85
C ILE A 188 0.93 -11.28 -29.96
N ASN A 189 2.01 -11.86 -29.43
CA ASN A 189 3.00 -11.18 -28.61
C ASN A 189 4.23 -10.71 -29.41
N HIS A 190 4.17 -10.71 -30.74
CA HIS A 190 5.21 -10.12 -31.57
C HIS A 190 5.32 -8.61 -31.25
N PRO A 191 6.54 -8.04 -31.09
CA PRO A 191 6.72 -6.64 -30.69
C PRO A 191 5.90 -5.65 -31.52
N ASN A 192 5.92 -5.75 -32.85
CA ASN A 192 5.14 -4.88 -33.74
C ASN A 192 3.62 -4.92 -33.46
N ARG A 193 3.05 -6.09 -33.17
CA ARG A 193 1.62 -6.21 -32.85
C ARG A 193 1.29 -5.60 -31.49
N ILE A 194 2.16 -5.81 -30.50
CA ILE A 194 2.03 -5.19 -29.18
C ILE A 194 2.06 -3.66 -29.31
N TYR A 195 3.04 -3.10 -30.03
CA TYR A 195 3.13 -1.64 -30.23
C TYR A 195 1.92 -1.08 -30.97
N MET A 196 1.40 -1.81 -31.96
CA MET A 196 0.19 -1.42 -32.69
C MET A 196 -1.05 -1.42 -31.79
N GLU A 197 -1.28 -2.49 -31.00
CA GLU A 197 -2.39 -2.56 -30.04
C GLU A 197 -2.35 -1.38 -29.07
N ILE A 198 -1.18 -1.08 -28.51
CA ILE A 198 -1.02 0.01 -27.57
C ILE A 198 -1.28 1.37 -28.23
N SER A 199 -0.76 1.59 -29.44
CA SER A 199 -0.97 2.83 -30.19
C SER A 199 -2.46 3.07 -30.47
N ILE A 200 -3.20 2.02 -30.86
CA ILE A 200 -4.65 2.09 -31.08
C ILE A 200 -5.37 2.43 -29.77
N LEU A 201 -5.06 1.71 -28.69
CA LEU A 201 -5.71 1.93 -27.40
C LEU A 201 -5.46 3.34 -26.84
N TRP A 202 -4.25 3.88 -27.00
CA TRP A 202 -3.94 5.25 -26.62
C TRP A 202 -4.75 6.28 -27.39
N ASN A 203 -4.92 6.07 -28.71
CA ASN A 203 -5.70 6.99 -29.54
C ASN A 203 -7.20 6.92 -29.20
N LEU A 204 -7.73 5.74 -28.91
CA LEU A 204 -9.14 5.57 -28.48
C LEU A 204 -9.43 6.23 -27.13
N THR A 205 -8.43 6.30 -26.25
CA THR A 205 -8.53 6.96 -24.93
C THR A 205 -8.89 8.45 -25.05
N ARG A 206 -8.51 9.10 -26.15
CA ARG A 206 -8.82 10.52 -26.41
C ARG A 206 -10.30 10.75 -26.78
N ILE A 207 -10.97 9.71 -27.26
CA ILE A 207 -12.36 9.79 -27.77
C ILE A 207 -13.36 9.31 -26.71
N CYS A 208 -13.00 8.31 -25.90
CA CYS A 208 -13.87 7.76 -24.85
C CYS A 208 -13.17 7.81 -23.49
N LYS A 209 -13.64 8.69 -22.57
CA LYS A 209 -13.10 8.94 -21.22
C LYS A 209 -13.08 7.73 -20.26
N ARG A 210 -13.37 6.51 -20.72
CA ARG A 210 -13.55 5.31 -19.88
C ARG A 210 -12.31 4.44 -19.68
N ARG A 211 -11.22 4.58 -20.45
CA ARG A 211 -10.03 3.73 -20.30
C ARG A 211 -8.75 4.55 -20.44
N ARG A 212 -8.06 4.83 -19.34
CA ARG A 212 -6.69 5.39 -19.39
C ARG A 212 -5.72 4.21 -19.51
N VAL A 213 -5.15 4.00 -20.69
CA VAL A 213 -4.02 3.09 -20.87
C VAL A 213 -2.75 3.88 -20.57
N GLU A 214 -1.98 3.43 -19.59
CA GLU A 214 -0.61 3.92 -19.37
C GLU A 214 0.32 2.78 -19.79
N GLN A 215 0.95 2.90 -20.97
CA GLN A 215 2.14 2.10 -21.27
C GLN A 215 3.34 2.87 -20.76
N LYS A 216 4.19 2.18 -20.02
CA LYS A 216 5.57 2.60 -19.85
C LYS A 216 6.44 1.33 -19.94
N THR A 217 7.23 1.26 -20.99
CA THR A 217 8.08 0.11 -21.32
C THR A 217 9.37 0.21 -20.50
N VAL A 218 9.90 -0.92 -20.04
CA VAL A 218 11.33 -1.10 -19.77
C VAL A 218 11.81 -2.17 -20.74
#